data_AF-A0A4W5QPR0-F1
#
_entry.id   AF-A0A4W5QPR0-F1
#
_cell.length_a   1.000
_cell.length_b   1.000
_cell.length_c   1.000
_cell.angle_alpha   90.00
_cell.angle_beta   90.00
_cell.angle_gamma   90.00
#
_symmetry.space_group_name_H-M   'P 1'
#
loop_
_entity.id
_entity.type
_entity.pdbx_description
1 polymer ?
#
loop_
_entity_poly.entity_id
_entity_poly.type
_entity_poly.pdbx_seq_one_letter_code
_entity_poly.pdbx_strand_id
1 'polypeptide(L)'
;MSAQKDCEFLVKRARDLVSEDPCAAKAWLITARTLYPTDFNIQHEMYTIERNAEKTASAGRLLYDMFINFPDQPVVCALLDVVGGLVPQNQDPVKNTDESGKARNKPRKGNDLRLLPCTSKAILPFCLQLMFACFKLRAFTDSRDDLSLGHVVVLLQHDWPQGESLFLKAIDKICQQGSFQYENFFNYVTNIDMLEEFAYLRTTEGGRVQLELLPNQGMLIKHHTVTRGITKGVKEDFRLAMERQVSRCGENLYTVLHRFCVNEKIIIIQSLP
;
A
#
# COMPACT_ATOMS: atom_id res chain seq x y z
N MET A 1 -1.44 -27.99 27.34
CA MET A 1 -0.37 -27.88 26.32
C MET A 1 -0.68 -26.64 25.50
N SER A 2 0.28 -25.74 25.29
CA SER A 2 0.02 -24.45 24.65
C SER A 2 -0.01 -24.61 23.14
N ALA A 3 -1.00 -24.02 22.47
CA ALA A 3 -1.17 -24.05 21.01
C ALA A 3 0.12 -23.76 20.22
N GLN A 4 0.99 -22.88 20.74
CA GLN A 4 2.31 -22.59 20.17
C GLN A 4 3.20 -23.83 19.98
N LYS A 5 3.22 -24.74 20.97
CA LYS A 5 4.03 -25.97 20.90
C LYS A 5 3.47 -26.95 19.88
N ASP A 6 2.16 -26.93 19.68
CA ASP A 6 1.48 -27.77 18.70
C ASP A 6 1.79 -27.27 17.27
N CYS A 7 1.75 -25.95 17.04
CA CYS A 7 2.18 -25.34 15.78
C CYS A 7 3.64 -25.68 15.43
N GLU A 8 4.56 -25.51 16.40
CA GLU A 8 5.98 -25.82 16.22
C GLU A 8 6.22 -27.30 15.89
N PHE A 9 5.49 -28.20 16.55
CA PHE A 9 5.54 -29.63 16.27
C PHE A 9 5.08 -29.95 14.85
N LEU A 10 3.96 -29.39 14.41
CA LEU A 10 3.41 -29.62 13.07
C LEU A 10 4.35 -29.11 11.98
N VAL A 11 4.92 -27.91 12.17
CA VAL A 11 5.91 -27.32 11.25
C VAL A 11 7.17 -28.20 11.19
N LYS A 12 7.69 -28.62 12.35
CA LYS A 12 8.86 -29.50 12.40
C LYS A 12 8.59 -30.82 11.68
N ARG A 13 7.43 -31.44 11.92
CA ARG A 13 7.06 -32.71 11.31
C ARG A 13 6.94 -32.60 9.79
N ALA A 14 6.36 -31.53 9.29
CA ALA A 14 6.30 -31.27 7.87
C ALA A 14 7.70 -31.12 7.27
N ARG A 15 8.59 -30.36 7.92
CA ARG A 15 9.96 -30.13 7.46
C ARG A 15 10.78 -31.40 7.33
N ASP A 16 10.70 -32.29 8.32
CA ASP A 16 11.39 -33.58 8.31
C ASP A 16 10.94 -34.45 7.11
N LEU A 17 9.69 -34.30 6.66
CA LEU A 17 9.13 -35.05 5.54
C LEU A 17 9.42 -34.42 4.17
N VAL A 18 9.91 -33.17 4.09
CA VAL A 18 10.05 -32.47 2.80
C VAL A 18 10.94 -33.22 1.81
N SER A 19 12.04 -33.82 2.28
CA SER A 19 12.97 -34.56 1.43
C SER A 19 12.53 -35.99 1.13
N GLU A 20 11.73 -36.61 2.02
CA GLU A 20 11.33 -38.01 1.92
C GLU A 20 9.98 -38.18 1.21
N ASP A 21 8.98 -37.40 1.64
CA ASP A 21 7.62 -37.40 1.11
C ASP A 21 7.04 -35.96 1.09
N PRO A 22 7.27 -35.22 -0.02
CA PRO A 22 6.74 -33.88 -0.19
C PRO A 22 5.21 -33.80 -0.15
N CYS A 23 4.51 -34.89 -0.48
CA CYS A 23 3.05 -34.93 -0.45
C CYS A 23 2.55 -35.02 1.00
N ALA A 24 3.18 -35.88 1.82
CA ALA A 24 2.89 -35.95 3.24
C ALA A 24 3.22 -34.63 3.95
N ALA A 25 4.38 -34.03 3.67
CA ALA A 25 4.75 -32.72 4.23
C ALA A 25 3.66 -31.66 3.98
N LYS A 26 3.11 -31.62 2.76
CA LYS A 26 2.00 -30.72 2.42
C LYS A 26 0.71 -31.06 3.13
N ALA A 27 0.35 -32.34 3.24
CA ALA A 27 -0.85 -32.76 3.96
C ALA A 27 -0.79 -32.34 5.44
N TRP A 28 0.38 -32.47 6.07
CA TRP A 28 0.63 -31.99 7.43
C TRP A 28 0.39 -30.48 7.54
N LEU A 29 0.94 -29.67 6.63
CA LEU A 29 0.77 -28.23 6.68
C LEU A 29 -0.64 -27.76 6.31
N ILE A 30 -1.32 -28.42 5.38
CA ILE A 30 -2.73 -28.13 5.08
C ILE A 30 -3.57 -28.37 6.33
N THR A 31 -3.35 -29.48 7.03
CA THR A 31 -4.02 -29.79 8.29
C THR A 31 -3.70 -28.74 9.36
N ALA A 32 -2.41 -28.41 9.52
CA ALA A 32 -1.96 -27.40 10.47
C ALA A 32 -2.60 -26.04 10.21
N ARG A 33 -2.67 -25.61 8.95
CA ARG A 33 -3.31 -24.35 8.55
C ARG A 33 -4.82 -24.35 8.82
N THR A 34 -5.49 -25.49 8.65
CA THR A 34 -6.91 -25.61 9.00
C THR A 34 -7.13 -25.48 10.51
N LEU A 35 -6.24 -26.03 11.33
CA LEU A 35 -6.32 -25.97 12.79
C LEU A 35 -5.88 -24.60 13.35
N TYR A 36 -4.88 -23.98 12.75
CA TYR A 36 -4.23 -22.75 13.20
C TYR A 36 -4.08 -21.75 12.04
N PRO A 37 -5.19 -21.22 11.48
CA PRO A 37 -5.15 -20.39 10.28
C PRO A 37 -4.40 -19.05 10.46
N THR A 38 -4.33 -18.58 11.71
CA THR A 38 -3.69 -17.31 12.10
C THR A 38 -2.26 -17.51 12.61
N ASP A 39 -1.64 -18.67 12.41
CA ASP A 39 -0.24 -18.89 12.77
C ASP A 39 0.67 -18.57 11.58
N PHE A 40 1.56 -17.58 11.75
CA PHE A 40 2.46 -17.15 10.69
C PHE A 40 3.48 -18.23 10.30
N ASN A 41 3.99 -19.01 11.26
CA ASN A 41 5.06 -19.97 11.01
C ASN A 41 4.57 -21.10 10.10
N ILE A 42 3.33 -21.56 10.28
CA ILE A 42 2.70 -22.56 9.41
C ILE A 42 2.58 -22.01 7.97
N GLN A 43 2.10 -20.78 7.80
CA GLN A 43 1.93 -20.16 6.47
C GLN A 43 3.29 -19.93 5.79
N HIS A 44 4.28 -19.48 6.55
CA HIS A 44 5.64 -19.25 6.07
C HIS A 44 6.35 -20.55 5.68
N GLU A 45 6.14 -21.64 6.41
CA GLU A 45 6.67 -22.95 6.04
C GLU A 45 6.02 -23.46 4.74
N MET A 46 4.70 -23.31 4.60
CA MET A 46 3.99 -23.65 3.35
C MET A 46 4.58 -22.88 2.16
N TYR A 47 4.78 -21.57 2.32
CA TYR A 47 5.42 -20.74 1.31
C TYR A 47 6.84 -21.23 0.97
N THR A 48 7.66 -21.51 1.99
CA THR A 48 9.05 -21.94 1.82
C THR A 48 9.15 -23.25 1.03
N ILE A 49 8.29 -24.22 1.34
CA ILE A 49 8.25 -25.51 0.62
C ILE A 49 7.84 -25.31 -0.84
N GLU A 50 6.77 -24.56 -1.11
CA GLU A 50 6.32 -24.32 -2.49
C GLU A 50 7.36 -23.51 -3.29
N ARG A 51 8.02 -22.52 -2.66
CA ARG A 51 9.09 -21.73 -3.26
C ARG A 51 10.29 -22.60 -3.62
N ASN A 52 10.78 -23.41 -2.68
CA ASN A 52 11.94 -24.27 -2.90
C ASN A 52 11.65 -25.39 -3.91
N ALA A 53 10.38 -25.78 -4.08
CA ALA A 53 9.92 -26.69 -5.12
C ALA A 53 9.66 -26.01 -6.48
N GLU A 54 10.04 -24.74 -6.64
CA GLU A 54 9.84 -23.91 -7.84
C GLU A 54 8.37 -23.79 -8.27
N LYS A 55 7.43 -24.02 -7.35
CA LYS A 55 5.98 -23.87 -7.59
C LYS A 55 5.56 -22.42 -7.44
N THR A 56 6.06 -21.58 -8.34
CA THR A 56 5.88 -20.12 -8.37
C THR A 56 4.42 -19.68 -8.19
N ALA A 57 3.49 -20.38 -8.84
CA ALA A 57 2.04 -20.15 -8.75
C ALA A 57 1.51 -20.19 -7.30
N SER A 58 1.87 -21.25 -6.60
CA SER A 58 1.39 -21.54 -5.24
C SER A 58 2.16 -20.69 -4.23
N ALA A 59 3.47 -20.58 -4.41
CA ALA A 59 4.32 -19.72 -3.58
C ALA A 59 3.87 -18.26 -3.65
N GLY A 60 3.56 -17.73 -4.83
CA GLY A 60 3.06 -16.36 -5.00
C GLY A 60 1.71 -16.11 -4.30
N ARG A 61 0.79 -17.08 -4.35
CA ARG A 61 -0.48 -17.00 -3.60
C ARG A 61 -0.28 -17.01 -2.09
N LEU A 62 0.53 -17.95 -1.58
CA LEU A 62 0.84 -18.03 -0.16
C LEU A 62 1.56 -16.76 0.33
N LEU A 63 2.46 -16.21 -0.49
CA LEU A 63 3.11 -14.95 -0.21
C LEU A 63 2.08 -13.82 -0.12
N TYR A 64 1.19 -13.68 -1.11
CA TYR A 64 0.11 -12.69 -1.09
C TYR A 64 -0.78 -12.86 0.16
N ASP A 65 -1.23 -14.07 0.47
CA ASP A 65 -2.04 -14.35 1.65
C ASP A 65 -1.29 -13.97 2.94
N MET A 66 0.02 -14.23 3.01
CA MET A 66 0.83 -13.80 4.15
C MET A 66 0.90 -12.28 4.28
N PHE A 67 1.08 -11.56 3.18
CA PHE A 67 1.09 -10.09 3.17
C PHE A 67 -0.22 -9.47 3.68
N ILE A 68 -1.37 -10.06 3.32
CA ILE A 68 -2.68 -9.54 3.73
C ILE A 68 -2.99 -9.87 5.18
N ASN A 69 -2.71 -11.10 5.61
CA ASN A 69 -3.16 -11.61 6.91
C ASN A 69 -2.12 -11.42 8.02
N PHE A 70 -0.85 -11.16 7.67
CA PHE A 70 0.25 -10.99 8.62
C PHE A 70 1.12 -9.74 8.30
N PRO A 71 0.52 -8.53 8.32
CA PRO A 71 1.22 -7.31 7.94
C PRO A 71 2.39 -6.93 8.85
N ASP A 72 2.31 -7.23 10.15
CA ASP A 72 3.36 -7.03 11.15
C ASP A 72 4.63 -7.86 10.93
N GLN A 73 4.57 -8.89 10.09
CA GLN A 73 5.66 -9.86 9.97
C GLN A 73 6.77 -9.35 9.05
N PRO A 74 8.04 -9.77 9.27
CA PRO A 74 9.22 -9.25 8.55
C PRO A 74 9.18 -9.43 7.03
N VAL A 75 8.26 -10.27 6.53
CA VAL A 75 7.99 -10.43 5.10
C VAL A 75 7.62 -9.11 4.43
N VAL A 76 6.96 -8.19 5.15
CA VAL A 76 6.60 -6.88 4.59
C VAL A 76 7.79 -5.92 4.53
N CYS A 77 8.68 -5.99 5.52
CA CYS A 77 9.95 -5.25 5.47
C CYS A 77 10.78 -5.63 4.24
N ALA A 78 10.81 -6.93 3.89
CA ALA A 78 11.52 -7.41 2.71
C ALA A 78 10.96 -6.84 1.39
N LEU A 79 9.67 -6.54 1.31
CA LEU A 79 9.08 -5.87 0.14
C LEU A 79 9.66 -4.46 -0.05
N LEU A 80 9.78 -3.70 1.04
CA LEU A 80 10.31 -2.35 1.00
C LEU A 80 11.82 -2.34 0.72
N ASP A 81 12.55 -3.37 1.13
CA ASP A 81 13.94 -3.59 0.71
C ASP A 81 14.04 -3.84 -0.80
N VAL A 82 13.15 -4.67 -1.36
CA VAL A 82 13.08 -4.89 -2.81
C VAL A 82 12.81 -3.57 -3.52
N VAL A 83 11.83 -2.78 -3.07
CA VAL A 83 11.52 -1.47 -3.66
C VAL A 83 12.73 -0.53 -3.57
N GLY A 84 13.42 -0.45 -2.43
CA GLY A 84 14.62 0.39 -2.28
C GLY A 84 15.80 -0.02 -3.17
N GLY A 85 15.85 -1.28 -3.60
CA GLY A 85 16.82 -1.77 -4.59
C GLY A 85 16.43 -1.48 -6.04
N LEU A 86 15.19 -1.05 -6.31
CA LEU A 86 14.75 -0.68 -7.66
C LEU A 86 15.33 0.68 -8.04
N VAL A 87 16.08 0.75 -9.14
CA VAL A 87 16.53 2.04 -9.65
C VAL A 87 15.34 2.76 -10.31
N PRO A 88 15.04 4.03 -9.94
CA PRO A 88 14.06 4.84 -10.66
C PRO A 88 14.54 5.06 -12.09
N GLN A 89 13.71 4.77 -13.09
CA GLN A 89 14.07 5.10 -14.47
C GLN A 89 14.09 6.62 -14.63
N ASN A 90 15.27 7.23 -14.63
CA ASN A 90 15.48 8.58 -15.15
C ASN A 90 15.60 8.49 -16.67
N GLN A 91 14.58 9.03 -17.36
CA GLN A 91 14.52 9.32 -18.80
C GLN A 91 14.92 8.17 -19.73
N ASP A 92 13.93 7.44 -20.25
CA ASP A 92 14.12 6.79 -21.55
C ASP A 92 14.19 7.90 -22.62
N PRO A 93 15.27 7.99 -23.43
CA PRO A 93 15.26 8.86 -24.59
C PRO A 93 14.16 8.36 -25.53
N VAL A 94 13.35 9.29 -26.03
CA VAL A 94 12.31 9.06 -27.04
C VAL A 94 12.90 8.22 -28.17
N LYS A 95 12.59 6.92 -28.16
CA LYS A 95 12.61 6.08 -29.35
C LYS A 95 11.16 5.76 -29.66
N ASN A 96 10.62 6.56 -30.58
CA ASN A 96 9.49 6.16 -31.40
C ASN A 96 9.85 4.85 -32.08
N THR A 97 9.39 3.74 -31.52
CA THR A 97 9.25 2.50 -32.27
C THR A 97 7.76 2.23 -32.33
N ASP A 98 7.18 2.57 -33.48
CA ASP A 98 5.88 2.07 -33.92
C ASP A 98 5.89 0.53 -33.84
N GLU A 99 5.24 -0.01 -32.81
CA GLU A 99 4.73 -1.39 -32.83
C GLU A 99 3.23 -1.31 -32.52
N SER A 100 2.48 -0.93 -33.55
CA SER A 100 1.05 -1.25 -33.66
C SER A 100 0.88 -2.77 -33.78
N GLY A 101 0.99 -3.47 -32.65
CA GLY A 101 0.64 -4.87 -32.49
C GLY A 101 -0.71 -5.01 -31.79
N LYS A 102 -1.81 -5.00 -32.54
CA LYS A 102 -3.15 -5.34 -32.04
C LYS A 102 -3.15 -6.75 -31.44
N ALA A 103 -3.10 -6.86 -30.12
CA ALA A 103 -3.59 -8.04 -29.41
C ALA A 103 -4.70 -7.60 -28.44
N ARG A 104 -5.91 -7.46 -28.99
CA ARG A 104 -7.14 -7.22 -28.27
C ARG A 104 -7.49 -8.48 -27.46
N ASN A 105 -6.84 -8.67 -26.32
CA ASN A 105 -7.15 -9.80 -25.45
C ASN A 105 -8.32 -9.43 -24.54
N LYS A 106 -9.49 -10.02 -24.85
CA LYS A 106 -10.64 -10.12 -23.95
C LYS A 106 -10.16 -10.54 -22.54
N PRO A 107 -10.83 -10.08 -21.46
CA PRO A 107 -10.52 -10.57 -20.12
C PRO A 107 -10.94 -12.04 -20.04
N ARG A 108 -9.98 -12.95 -20.17
CA ARG A 108 -10.20 -14.36 -19.83
C ARG A 108 -10.04 -14.47 -18.32
N LYS A 109 -11.14 -14.85 -17.66
CA LYS A 109 -11.16 -15.24 -16.25
C LYS A 109 -10.28 -16.49 -16.10
N GLY A 110 -9.06 -16.32 -15.63
CA GLY A 110 -8.11 -17.40 -15.41
C GLY A 110 -6.78 -16.85 -14.90
N ASN A 111 -6.23 -17.51 -13.89
CA ASN A 111 -4.93 -17.20 -13.27
C ASN A 111 -3.78 -17.48 -14.25
N ASP A 112 -3.66 -16.71 -15.33
CA ASP A 112 -2.50 -16.76 -16.22
C ASP A 112 -1.33 -16.07 -15.52
N LEU A 113 -0.43 -16.88 -14.95
CA LEU A 113 0.85 -16.41 -14.44
C LEU A 113 1.69 -15.94 -15.63
N ARG A 114 1.95 -14.63 -15.67
CA ARG A 114 2.88 -14.05 -16.64
C ARG A 114 4.25 -13.98 -15.99
N LEU A 115 5.25 -14.57 -16.64
CA LEU A 115 6.64 -14.31 -16.31
C LEU A 115 6.92 -12.84 -16.63
N LEU A 116 7.19 -12.06 -15.59
CA LEU A 116 7.53 -10.65 -15.72
C LEU A 116 9.05 -10.50 -15.72
N PRO A 117 9.61 -9.65 -16.59
CA PRO A 117 11.01 -9.28 -16.50
C PRO A 117 11.31 -8.72 -15.10
N CYS A 118 12.38 -9.17 -14.46
CA CYS A 118 12.84 -8.66 -13.17
C CYS A 118 13.42 -7.24 -13.35
N THR A 119 12.53 -6.27 -13.59
CA THR A 119 12.84 -4.87 -13.86
C THR A 119 12.03 -3.98 -12.92
N SER A 120 12.56 -2.82 -12.56
CA SER A 120 11.85 -1.85 -11.69
C SER A 120 10.44 -1.56 -12.18
N LYS A 121 10.27 -1.41 -13.50
CA LYS A 121 8.99 -1.11 -14.15
C LYS A 121 7.94 -2.21 -13.99
N ALA A 122 8.36 -3.47 -13.90
CA ALA A 122 7.47 -4.61 -13.74
C ALA A 122 7.20 -4.97 -12.27
N ILE A 123 8.18 -4.71 -11.38
CA ILE A 123 8.11 -5.09 -9.97
C ILE A 123 7.39 -4.03 -9.13
N LEU A 124 7.68 -2.75 -9.36
CA LEU A 124 7.14 -1.66 -8.54
C LEU A 124 5.60 -1.65 -8.48
N PRO A 125 4.84 -1.82 -9.59
CA PRO A 125 3.38 -1.93 -9.53
C PRO A 125 2.89 -3.01 -8.56
N PHE A 126 3.54 -4.18 -8.57
CA PHE A 126 3.17 -5.29 -7.70
C PHE A 126 3.45 -4.96 -6.23
N CYS A 127 4.59 -4.33 -5.93
CA CYS A 127 4.90 -3.88 -4.58
C CYS A 127 3.87 -2.85 -4.07
N LEU A 128 3.48 -1.90 -4.92
CA LEU A 128 2.48 -0.89 -4.56
C LEU A 128 1.10 -1.52 -4.29
N GLN A 129 0.69 -2.50 -5.09
CA GLN A 129 -0.57 -3.23 -4.88
C GLN A 129 -0.58 -4.02 -3.57
N LEU A 130 0.54 -4.68 -3.22
CA LEU A 130 0.68 -5.38 -1.95
C LEU A 130 0.59 -4.40 -0.77
N MET A 131 1.35 -3.31 -0.80
CA MET A 131 1.30 -2.28 0.25
C MET A 131 -0.10 -1.70 0.41
N PHE A 132 -0.77 -1.39 -0.70
CA PHE A 132 -2.13 -0.88 -0.69
C PHE A 132 -3.09 -1.85 -0.01
N ALA A 133 -2.97 -3.15 -0.29
CA ALA A 133 -3.81 -4.16 0.29
C ALA A 133 -3.61 -4.29 1.82
N CYS A 134 -2.38 -4.10 2.33
CA CYS A 134 -2.09 -4.05 3.77
C CYS A 134 -2.79 -2.87 4.45
N PHE A 135 -2.68 -1.65 3.89
CA PHE A 135 -3.29 -0.46 4.50
C PHE A 135 -4.80 -0.40 4.32
N LYS A 136 -5.34 -0.97 3.23
CA LYS A 136 -6.76 -0.90 2.91
C LYS A 136 -7.64 -1.45 4.04
N LEU A 137 -7.28 -2.57 4.65
CA LEU A 137 -8.09 -3.14 5.73
C LEU A 137 -8.17 -2.20 6.94
N ARG A 138 -7.03 -1.61 7.32
CA ARG A 138 -6.90 -0.74 8.48
C ARG A 138 -7.53 0.65 8.26
N ALA A 139 -7.32 1.23 7.08
CA ALA A 139 -7.84 2.55 6.71
C ALA A 139 -9.37 2.65 6.72
N PHE A 140 -10.07 1.53 6.54
CA PHE A 140 -11.54 1.49 6.44
C PHE A 140 -12.22 0.80 7.65
N THR A 141 -11.52 0.59 8.77
CA THR A 141 -12.16 0.16 10.03
C THR A 141 -12.97 1.30 10.66
N ASP A 142 -13.80 1.01 11.66
CA ASP A 142 -14.59 2.06 12.36
C ASP A 142 -13.71 3.03 13.18
N SER A 143 -12.52 2.58 13.62
CA SER A 143 -11.57 3.44 14.31
C SER A 143 -10.98 4.51 13.38
N ARG A 144 -10.71 5.68 13.94
CA ARG A 144 -9.99 6.75 13.23
C ARG A 144 -8.52 6.40 13.09
N ASP A 145 -8.05 6.31 11.86
CA ASP A 145 -6.63 6.12 11.51
C ASP A 145 -6.28 6.92 10.25
N ASP A 146 -6.03 8.21 10.44
CA ASP A 146 -5.76 9.14 9.33
C ASP A 146 -4.45 8.81 8.60
N LEU A 147 -3.47 8.22 9.31
CA LEU A 147 -2.17 7.85 8.74
C LEU A 147 -2.33 6.73 7.70
N SER A 148 -3.03 5.64 8.08
CA SER A 148 -3.33 4.54 7.18
C SER A 148 -4.20 5.00 6.01
N LEU A 149 -5.20 5.85 6.27
CA LEU A 149 -6.07 6.41 5.23
C LEU A 149 -5.30 7.30 4.25
N GLY A 150 -4.36 8.12 4.74
CA GLY A 150 -3.48 8.93 3.90
C GLY A 150 -2.53 8.08 3.05
N HIS A 151 -1.97 7.00 3.59
CA HIS A 151 -1.18 6.04 2.80
C HIS A 151 -2.02 5.40 1.69
N VAL A 152 -3.27 5.04 1.97
CA VAL A 152 -4.21 4.55 0.94
C VAL A 152 -4.44 5.61 -0.15
N VAL A 153 -4.64 6.88 0.20
CA VAL A 153 -4.79 7.97 -0.78
C VAL A 153 -3.56 8.10 -1.68
N VAL A 154 -2.35 8.07 -1.11
CA VAL A 154 -1.11 8.13 -1.89
C VAL A 154 -1.02 6.97 -2.87
N LEU A 155 -1.29 5.74 -2.42
CA LEU A 155 -1.18 4.53 -3.22
C LEU A 155 -2.27 4.43 -4.30
N LEU A 156 -3.48 4.94 -4.04
CA LEU A 156 -4.60 4.93 -5.00
C LEU A 156 -4.31 5.70 -6.29
N GLN A 157 -3.34 6.62 -6.30
CA GLN A 157 -2.89 7.29 -7.51
C GLN A 157 -2.40 6.29 -8.56
N HIS A 158 -1.81 5.16 -8.15
CA HIS A 158 -1.33 4.11 -9.05
C HIS A 158 -2.46 3.45 -9.84
N ASP A 159 -3.61 3.22 -9.18
CA ASP A 159 -4.76 2.55 -9.76
C ASP A 159 -5.75 3.54 -10.39
N TRP A 160 -5.39 4.81 -10.55
CA TRP A 160 -6.28 5.81 -11.17
C TRP A 160 -6.43 5.56 -12.67
N PRO A 161 -7.67 5.62 -13.23
CA PRO A 161 -8.94 5.98 -12.60
C PRO A 161 -9.73 4.81 -11.98
N GLN A 162 -9.28 3.57 -12.11
CA GLN A 162 -10.01 2.39 -11.61
C GLN A 162 -10.23 2.42 -10.09
N GLY A 163 -9.33 3.06 -9.35
CA GLY A 163 -9.38 3.26 -7.89
C GLY A 163 -10.36 4.34 -7.41
N GLU A 164 -10.97 5.12 -8.30
CA GLU A 164 -11.84 6.28 -7.95
C GLU A 164 -12.95 5.92 -6.97
N SER A 165 -13.65 4.82 -7.20
CA SER A 165 -14.74 4.39 -6.31
C SER A 165 -14.30 4.12 -4.86
N LEU A 166 -13.05 3.69 -4.64
CA LEU A 166 -12.51 3.53 -3.29
C LEU A 166 -11.98 4.84 -2.73
N PHE A 167 -11.41 5.69 -3.58
CA PHE A 167 -11.01 7.04 -3.20
C PHE A 167 -12.21 7.86 -2.68
N LEU A 168 -13.35 7.84 -3.38
CA LEU A 168 -14.56 8.53 -2.93
C LEU A 168 -15.06 8.00 -1.56
N LYS A 169 -14.93 6.70 -1.29
CA LYS A 169 -15.21 6.15 0.05
C LYS A 169 -14.25 6.69 1.12
N ALA A 170 -12.99 6.94 0.78
CA ALA A 170 -12.05 7.59 1.69
C ALA A 170 -12.45 9.05 1.95
N ILE A 171 -12.88 9.78 0.91
CA ILE A 171 -13.41 11.15 1.02
C ILE A 171 -14.66 11.19 1.91
N ASP A 172 -15.62 10.28 1.72
CA ASP A 172 -16.81 10.15 2.56
C ASP A 172 -16.45 9.93 4.04
N LYS A 173 -15.49 9.03 4.29
CA LYS A 173 -15.00 8.76 5.65
C LYS A 173 -14.35 10.00 6.27
N ILE A 174 -13.51 10.73 5.53
CA ILE A 174 -12.88 11.98 5.97
C ILE A 174 -13.96 13.03 6.29
N CYS A 175 -14.97 13.15 5.42
CA CYS A 175 -16.09 14.07 5.64
C CYS A 175 -16.87 13.73 6.91
N GLN A 176 -17.13 12.45 7.17
CA GLN A 176 -17.81 11.98 8.39
C GLN A 176 -16.97 12.25 9.65
N GLN A 177 -15.65 12.17 9.56
CA GLN A 177 -14.73 12.48 10.67
C GLN A 177 -14.62 13.99 10.96
N GLY A 178 -14.96 14.84 9.98
CA GLY A 178 -14.90 16.30 10.09
C GLY A 178 -13.49 16.89 10.20
N SER A 179 -12.47 16.05 10.28
CA SER A 179 -11.06 16.44 10.27
C SER A 179 -10.19 15.32 9.71
N PHE A 180 -9.06 15.67 9.10
CA PHE A 180 -8.10 14.72 8.56
C PHE A 180 -6.69 15.28 8.67
N GLN A 181 -5.77 14.49 9.24
CA GLN A 181 -4.37 14.85 9.43
C GLN A 181 -3.45 13.91 8.64
N TYR A 182 -2.68 14.48 7.72
CA TYR A 182 -1.70 13.72 6.95
C TYR A 182 -0.60 14.63 6.38
N GLU A 183 0.53 14.72 7.10
CA GLU A 183 1.63 15.63 6.75
C GLU A 183 2.35 15.27 5.44
N ASN A 184 2.17 14.03 4.97
CA ASN A 184 2.77 13.51 3.74
C ASN A 184 1.96 13.83 2.48
N PHE A 185 0.81 14.51 2.61
CA PHE A 185 -0.08 14.80 1.48
C PHE A 185 0.62 15.57 0.35
N PHE A 186 1.16 16.74 0.66
CA PHE A 186 1.85 17.58 -0.33
C PHE A 186 3.21 17.01 -0.76
N ASN A 187 3.71 15.96 -0.11
CA ASN A 187 4.94 15.31 -0.55
C ASN A 187 4.66 14.40 -1.76
N TYR A 188 3.52 13.68 -1.74
CA TYR A 188 3.31 12.53 -2.62
C TYR A 188 2.00 12.53 -3.42
N VAL A 189 0.99 13.34 -3.09
CA VAL A 189 -0.28 13.40 -3.85
C VAL A 189 -0.17 14.43 -4.98
N THR A 190 -0.12 13.98 -6.22
CA THR A 190 0.09 14.81 -7.43
C THR A 190 -1.04 14.70 -8.45
N ASN A 191 -1.95 13.73 -8.28
CA ASN A 191 -3.12 13.57 -9.14
C ASN A 191 -4.09 14.75 -8.99
N ILE A 192 -4.43 15.41 -10.10
CA ILE A 192 -5.22 16.66 -10.09
C ILE A 192 -6.65 16.47 -9.58
N ASP A 193 -7.31 15.37 -9.94
CA ASP A 193 -8.68 15.07 -9.54
C ASP A 193 -8.73 14.86 -8.01
N MET A 194 -7.73 14.17 -7.45
CA MET A 194 -7.62 14.02 -5.99
C MET A 194 -7.35 15.34 -5.27
N LEU A 195 -6.49 16.20 -5.83
CA LEU A 195 -6.21 17.52 -5.26
C LEU A 195 -7.46 18.41 -5.25
N GLU A 196 -8.28 18.35 -6.30
CA GLU A 196 -9.56 19.05 -6.39
C GLU A 196 -10.52 18.62 -5.28
N GLU A 197 -10.69 17.31 -5.07
CA GLU A 197 -11.56 16.77 -4.01
C GLU A 197 -11.13 17.22 -2.61
N PHE A 198 -9.82 17.21 -2.32
CA PHE A 198 -9.29 17.74 -1.06
C PHE A 198 -9.46 19.26 -0.92
N ALA A 199 -9.40 20.02 -2.01
CA ALA A 199 -9.73 21.44 -1.99
C ALA A 199 -11.23 21.66 -1.70
N TYR A 200 -12.11 20.86 -2.31
CA TYR A 200 -13.55 20.91 -2.13
C TYR A 200 -13.97 20.64 -0.67
N LEU A 201 -13.34 19.66 0.01
CA LEU A 201 -13.62 19.32 1.41
C LEU A 201 -13.53 20.51 2.40
N ARG A 202 -12.70 21.52 2.11
CA ARG A 202 -12.60 22.73 2.97
C ARG A 202 -13.72 23.73 2.77
N THR A 203 -14.45 23.62 1.67
CA THR A 203 -15.53 24.56 1.33
C THR A 203 -16.75 24.35 2.23
N THR A 204 -17.69 25.29 2.19
CA THR A 204 -18.98 25.15 2.89
C THR A 204 -19.82 24.00 2.35
N GLU A 205 -19.71 23.72 1.04
CA GLU A 205 -20.47 22.68 0.34
C GLU A 205 -19.85 21.29 0.55
N GLY A 206 -18.51 21.22 0.62
CA GLY A 206 -17.75 19.98 0.90
C GLY A 206 -17.63 19.59 2.38
N GLY A 207 -18.43 20.18 3.27
CA GLY A 207 -18.52 19.76 4.67
C GLY A 207 -17.63 20.51 5.68
N ARG A 208 -16.84 21.51 5.24
CA ARG A 208 -15.94 22.32 6.11
C ARG A 208 -14.96 21.47 6.93
N VAL A 209 -14.42 20.42 6.32
CA VAL A 209 -13.48 19.51 6.98
C VAL A 209 -12.20 20.25 7.39
N GLN A 210 -11.74 20.02 8.62
CA GLN A 210 -10.45 20.53 9.09
C GLN A 210 -9.31 19.65 8.54
N LEU A 211 -8.57 20.19 7.56
CA LEU A 211 -7.44 19.50 6.95
C LEU A 211 -6.11 19.98 7.53
N GLU A 212 -5.35 19.07 8.14
CA GLU A 212 -3.99 19.27 8.68
C GLU A 212 -2.98 18.54 7.79
N LEU A 213 -2.70 19.12 6.62
CA LEU A 213 -1.86 18.52 5.57
C LEU A 213 -0.42 19.07 5.55
N LEU A 214 -0.18 20.15 6.28
CA LEU A 214 1.13 20.80 6.36
C LEU A 214 1.79 20.42 7.70
N PRO A 215 3.09 20.09 7.70
CA PRO A 215 3.80 19.78 8.93
C PRO A 215 3.76 20.96 9.90
N ASN A 216 3.65 20.66 11.20
CA ASN A 216 3.66 21.62 12.33
C ASN A 216 2.40 22.50 12.52
N GLN A 217 1.29 22.27 11.82
CA GLN A 217 0.05 23.05 12.07
C GLN A 217 -0.62 22.73 13.42
N GLY A 218 -0.55 21.48 13.89
CA GLY A 218 -1.19 21.06 15.15
C GLY A 218 -0.62 21.71 16.43
N MET A 219 0.64 22.16 16.40
CA MET A 219 1.30 22.84 17.52
C MET A 219 0.87 24.31 17.66
N LEU A 220 0.53 24.98 16.56
CA LEU A 220 0.06 26.38 16.60
C LEU A 220 -1.40 26.50 17.07
N ILE A 221 -2.23 25.50 16.76
CA ILE A 221 -3.67 25.55 17.04
C ILE A 221 -3.97 25.28 18.53
N LYS A 222 -3.18 24.43 19.20
CA LYS A 222 -3.39 24.11 20.62
C LYS A 222 -3.02 25.23 21.61
N HIS A 223 -2.23 26.21 21.20
CA HIS A 223 -1.73 27.26 22.11
C HIS A 223 -2.30 28.68 21.89
N HIS A 224 -3.06 28.93 20.84
CA HIS A 224 -3.48 30.31 20.52
C HIS A 224 -4.98 30.49 20.40
N THR A 225 -5.51 31.32 21.31
CA THR A 225 -6.79 32.03 21.21
C THR A 225 -7.00 32.55 19.78
N VAL A 226 -8.17 32.25 19.20
CA VAL A 226 -8.58 32.63 17.85
C VAL A 226 -8.48 34.15 17.67
N THR A 227 -7.40 34.62 17.05
CA THR A 227 -7.24 36.00 16.60
C THR A 227 -7.39 36.04 15.08
N ARG A 228 -8.17 37.01 14.58
CA ARG A 228 -8.61 37.15 13.18
C ARG A 228 -7.48 37.19 12.12
N GLY A 229 -6.21 37.33 12.51
CA GLY A 229 -5.05 37.36 11.61
C GLY A 229 -4.43 35.99 11.31
N ILE A 230 -4.43 35.06 12.27
CA ILE A 230 -3.75 33.75 12.14
C ILE A 230 -4.51 32.83 11.18
N THR A 231 -5.85 32.86 11.22
CA THR A 231 -6.70 32.04 10.35
C THR A 231 -6.62 32.43 8.87
N LYS A 232 -6.29 33.70 8.57
CA LYS A 232 -6.01 34.13 7.19
C LYS A 232 -4.67 33.57 6.70
N GLY A 233 -3.64 33.56 7.54
CA GLY A 233 -2.34 32.95 7.22
C GLY A 233 -2.47 31.47 6.87
N VAL A 234 -3.17 30.69 7.71
CA VAL A 234 -3.39 29.24 7.46
C VAL A 234 -4.16 28.96 6.16
N LYS A 235 -5.11 29.83 5.78
CA LYS A 235 -5.83 29.70 4.50
C LYS A 235 -4.93 29.99 3.31
N GLU A 236 -4.08 31.00 3.43
CA GLU A 236 -3.14 31.39 2.38
C GLU A 236 -2.01 30.37 2.19
N ASP A 237 -1.48 29.84 3.29
CA ASP A 237 -0.47 28.77 3.27
C ASP A 237 -0.98 27.52 2.55
N PHE A 238 -2.23 27.13 2.83
CA PHE A 238 -2.87 26.02 2.13
C PHE A 238 -3.05 26.30 0.64
N ARG A 239 -3.52 27.50 0.27
CA ARG A 239 -3.69 27.88 -1.14
C ARG A 239 -2.36 27.79 -1.89
N LEU A 240 -1.30 28.37 -1.32
CA LEU A 240 0.04 28.34 -1.89
C LEU A 240 0.62 26.92 -1.97
N ALA A 241 0.38 26.09 -0.94
CA ALA A 241 0.78 24.68 -0.97
C ALA A 241 0.05 23.90 -2.08
N MET A 242 -1.25 24.14 -2.25
CA MET A 242 -2.05 23.51 -3.31
C MET A 242 -1.59 23.94 -4.70
N GLU A 243 -1.34 25.24 -4.92
CA GLU A 243 -0.82 25.74 -6.20
C GLU A 243 0.53 25.13 -6.56
N ARG A 244 1.44 25.05 -5.57
CA ARG A 244 2.72 24.36 -5.74
C ARG A 244 2.51 22.90 -6.09
N GLN A 245 1.57 22.22 -5.44
CA GLN A 245 1.32 20.81 -5.70
C GLN A 245 0.70 20.54 -7.07
N VAL A 246 -0.24 21.38 -7.51
CA VAL A 246 -0.82 21.31 -8.85
C VAL A 246 0.25 21.47 -9.93
N SER A 247 1.26 22.33 -9.72
CA SER A 247 2.37 22.46 -10.67
C SER A 247 3.22 21.19 -10.84
N ARG A 248 3.07 20.21 -9.93
CA ARG A 248 3.74 18.90 -9.97
C ARG A 248 2.90 17.81 -10.65
N CYS A 249 1.72 18.11 -11.19
CA CYS A 249 0.83 17.10 -11.79
C CYS A 249 1.45 16.34 -12.99
N GLY A 250 2.49 16.91 -13.61
CA GLY A 250 3.27 16.27 -14.68
C GLY A 250 4.45 15.40 -14.20
N GLU A 251 4.70 15.29 -12.89
CA GLU A 251 5.76 14.41 -12.36
C GLU A 251 5.48 12.94 -12.71
N ASN A 252 6.56 12.17 -12.92
CA ASN A 252 6.43 10.73 -13.12
C ASN A 252 5.92 10.08 -11.81
N LEU A 253 4.69 9.57 -11.84
CA LEU A 253 4.04 8.97 -10.68
C LEU A 253 4.86 7.81 -10.08
N TYR A 254 5.51 6.97 -10.88
CA TYR A 254 6.34 5.89 -10.35
C TYR A 254 7.55 6.42 -9.58
N THR A 255 8.15 7.53 -10.01
CA THR A 255 9.21 8.19 -9.25
C THR A 255 8.69 8.77 -7.93
N VAL A 256 7.49 9.36 -7.93
CA VAL A 256 6.84 9.86 -6.71
C VAL A 256 6.55 8.73 -5.72
N LEU A 257 5.92 7.65 -6.18
CA LEU A 257 5.56 6.50 -5.36
C LEU A 257 6.79 5.71 -4.88
N HIS A 258 7.82 5.60 -5.72
CA HIS A 258 9.10 5.02 -5.29
C HIS A 258 9.73 5.84 -4.16
N ARG A 259 9.78 7.17 -4.28
CA ARG A 259 10.28 8.05 -3.19
C ARG A 259 9.44 7.88 -1.93
N PHE A 260 8.13 7.77 -2.04
CA PHE A 260 7.25 7.48 -0.91
C PHE A 260 7.64 6.19 -0.20
N CYS A 261 7.79 5.08 -0.93
CA CYS A 261 8.19 3.79 -0.36
C CYS A 261 9.56 3.83 0.32
N VAL A 262 10.52 4.57 -0.23
CA VAL A 262 11.90 4.63 0.28
C VAL A 262 12.01 5.59 1.47
N ASN A 263 11.50 6.81 1.34
CA ASN A 263 11.66 7.87 2.34
C ASN A 263 10.78 7.61 3.57
N GLU A 264 9.56 7.13 3.35
CA GLU A 264 8.60 6.88 4.43
C GLU A 264 8.70 5.44 4.95
N LYS A 265 9.71 4.66 4.54
CA LYS A 265 9.85 3.23 4.86
C LYS A 265 9.61 2.91 6.33
N ILE A 266 10.20 3.69 7.24
CA ILE A 266 10.09 3.48 8.69
C ILE A 266 8.64 3.67 9.14
N ILE A 267 8.01 4.76 8.73
CA ILE A 267 6.62 5.09 9.11
C ILE A 267 5.66 4.08 8.48
N ILE A 268 5.88 3.70 7.22
CA ILE A 268 5.12 2.65 6.54
C ILE A 268 5.18 1.36 7.36
N ILE A 269 6.37 0.90 7.75
CA ILE A 269 6.54 -0.32 8.54
C ILE A 269 5.82 -0.23 9.89
N GLN A 270 5.95 0.89 10.59
CA GLN A 270 5.29 1.11 11.88
C GLN A 270 3.76 1.22 11.77
N SER A 271 3.25 1.55 10.58
CA SER A 271 1.82 1.71 10.31
C SER A 271 1.20 0.43 9.76
N LEU A 272 2.00 -0.59 9.45
CA LEU A 272 1.48 -1.91 9.14
C LEU A 272 0.77 -2.48 10.38
N PRO A 273 -0.37 -3.16 10.19
CA PRO A 273 -1.13 -3.76 11.28
C PRO A 273 -0.50 -5.00 11.90
#